data_AF-A0A212DIT7-F1
#
_entry.id   AF-A0A212DIT7-F1
#
_cell.length_a   1.000
_cell.length_b   1.000
_cell.length_c   1.000
_cell.angle_alpha   90.00
_cell.angle_beta   90.00
_cell.angle_gamma   90.00
#
_symmetry.space_group_name_H-M   'P 1'
#
loop_
_entity.id
_entity.type
_entity.pdbx_description
1 polymer ?
#
loop_
_entity_poly.entity_id
_entity_poly.type
_entity_poly.pdbx_seq_one_letter_code
_entity_poly.pdbx_strand_id
1 'polypeptide(L)'
;LMLDTWNESIFSNIKSRLQDSAMKLVHAERLGEAFDSQLVIGVRESYVNLCSNPEDKLQIYRDNFEKAYLDSTERFYRTQAPSYLQQNGVQNYMKY
;
A
#
# COMPACT_ATOMS: atom_id res chain seq x y z
N LEU A 1 -21.11 12.12 10.66
CA LEU A 1 -21.10 13.54 10.24
C LEU A 1 -19.68 14.04 9.93
N MET A 2 -18.76 14.18 10.90
CA MET A 2 -17.42 14.72 10.61
C MET A 2 -16.60 13.88 9.61
N LEU A 3 -16.56 12.55 9.79
CA LEU A 3 -15.84 11.63 8.88
C LEU A 3 -16.50 11.55 7.49
N ASP A 4 -17.83 11.61 7.44
CA ASP A 4 -18.58 11.59 6.18
C ASP A 4 -18.30 12.85 5.36
N THR A 5 -18.37 14.03 6.00
CA THR A 5 -18.04 15.30 5.33
C THR A 5 -16.58 15.33 4.89
N TRP A 6 -15.65 14.80 5.69
CA TRP A 6 -14.23 14.68 5.30
C TRP A 6 -14.06 13.76 4.07
N ASN A 7 -14.74 12.62 4.08
CA ASN A 7 -14.71 11.68 2.96
C ASN A 7 -15.22 12.32 1.67
N GLU A 8 -16.40 12.93 1.73
CA GLU A 8 -17.05 13.55 0.57
C GLU A 8 -16.28 14.77 0.06
N SER A 9 -15.82 15.65 0.95
CA SER A 9 -15.22 16.92 0.56
C SER A 9 -13.75 16.81 0.13
N ILE A 10 -12.99 15.88 0.74
CA ILE A 10 -11.54 15.81 0.56
C ILE A 10 -11.13 14.43 0.03
N PHE A 11 -11.31 13.39 0.82
CA PHE A 11 -10.66 12.09 0.55
C PHE A 11 -11.13 11.46 -0.77
N SER A 12 -12.43 11.50 -1.07
CA SER A 12 -13.01 10.94 -2.30
C SER A 12 -12.34 11.48 -3.57
N ASN A 13 -11.93 12.75 -3.56
CA ASN A 13 -11.36 13.47 -4.69
C ASN A 13 -9.87 13.17 -4.91
N ILE A 14 -9.14 12.76 -3.86
CA ILE A 14 -7.68 12.57 -3.92
C ILE A 14 -7.20 11.18 -3.52
N LYS A 15 -8.09 10.27 -3.11
CA LYS A 15 -7.74 8.93 -2.61
C LYS A 15 -6.83 8.14 -3.55
N SER A 16 -7.08 8.17 -4.86
CA SER A 16 -6.25 7.47 -5.85
C SER A 16 -4.82 8.02 -5.88
N ARG A 17 -4.67 9.34 -5.90
CA ARG A 17 -3.36 10.00 -5.87
C ARG A 17 -2.60 9.73 -4.58
N LEU A 18 -3.31 9.73 -3.45
CA LEU A 18 -2.74 9.37 -2.14
C LEU A 18 -2.28 7.92 -2.11
N GLN A 19 -3.10 7.00 -2.61
CA GLN A 19 -2.75 5.58 -2.72
C GLN A 19 -1.53 5.37 -3.61
N ASP A 20 -1.50 5.96 -4.81
CA ASP A 20 -0.36 5.84 -5.74
C ASP A 20 0.93 6.38 -5.13
N SER A 21 0.84 7.50 -4.41
CA SER A 21 1.98 8.10 -3.72
C SER A 21 2.47 7.21 -2.56
N ALA A 22 1.54 6.64 -1.78
CA ALA A 22 1.87 5.68 -0.74
C ALA A 22 2.56 4.43 -1.30
N MET A 23 2.08 3.89 -2.42
CA MET A 23 2.71 2.73 -3.07
C MET A 23 4.12 3.05 -3.60
N LYS A 24 4.36 4.28 -4.07
CA LYS A 24 5.71 4.73 -4.48
C LYS A 24 6.66 4.81 -3.29
N LEU A 25 6.20 5.31 -2.14
CA LEU A 25 7.02 5.36 -0.91
C LEU A 25 7.39 3.95 -0.43
N VAL A 26 6.42 3.03 -0.41
CA VAL A 26 6.68 1.61 -0.09
C VAL A 26 7.68 0.98 -1.07
N HIS A 27 7.55 1.29 -2.36
CA HIS A 27 8.51 0.81 -3.35
C HIS A 27 9.93 1.35 -3.11
N ALA A 28 10.06 2.65 -2.84
CA ALA A 28 11.34 3.28 -2.53
C ALA A 28 11.99 2.68 -1.27
N GLU A 29 11.21 2.40 -0.22
CA GLU A 29 11.69 1.73 1.00
C GLU A 29 12.24 0.34 0.73
N ARG A 30 11.61 -0.43 -0.16
CA ARG A 30 12.13 -1.75 -0.58
C ARG A 30 13.45 -1.66 -1.33
N LEU A 31 13.75 -0.50 -1.94
CA LEU A 31 15.04 -0.22 -2.56
C LEU A 31 16.07 0.37 -1.57
N GLY A 32 15.69 0.54 -0.30
CA GLY A 32 16.56 1.02 0.77
C GLY A 32 16.42 2.51 1.08
N GLU A 33 15.45 3.22 0.49
CA GLU A 33 15.21 4.63 0.80
C GLU A 33 14.35 4.80 2.06
N ALA A 34 14.89 5.48 3.08
CA ALA A 34 14.11 5.80 4.28
C ALA A 34 13.08 6.91 4.00
N PHE A 35 11.87 6.75 4.54
CA PHE A 35 10.83 7.77 4.48
C PHE A 35 10.03 7.82 5.80
N ASP A 36 9.23 8.88 5.99
CA ASP A 36 8.34 8.96 7.15
C ASP A 36 7.14 8.01 7.00
N SER A 37 7.12 6.94 7.80
CA SER A 37 6.06 5.91 7.78
C SER A 37 4.66 6.47 8.00
N GLN A 38 4.52 7.64 8.64
CA GLN A 38 3.22 8.30 8.83
C GLN A 38 2.54 8.65 7.50
N LEU A 39 3.29 8.87 6.43
CA LEU A 39 2.73 9.16 5.10
C LEU A 39 1.93 7.99 4.54
N VAL A 40 2.36 6.75 4.78
CA VAL A 40 1.66 5.54 4.33
C VAL A 40 0.59 5.13 5.35
N ILE A 41 0.91 5.24 6.65
CA ILE A 41 -0.02 4.93 7.74
C ILE A 41 -1.27 5.81 7.68
N GLY A 42 -1.12 7.12 7.48
CA GLY A 42 -2.26 8.04 7.41
C GLY A 42 -3.18 7.77 6.21
N VAL A 43 -2.63 7.39 5.07
CA VAL A 43 -3.43 6.97 3.90
C VAL A 43 -4.19 5.69 4.20
N ARG A 44 -3.52 4.68 4.78
CA ARG A 44 -4.15 3.43 5.22
C ARG A 44 -5.29 3.69 6.22
N GLU A 45 -5.05 4.51 7.23
CA GLU A 45 -6.05 4.86 8.24
C GLU A 45 -7.24 5.60 7.66
N SER A 46 -7.02 6.45 6.65
CA SER A 46 -8.12 7.09 5.91
C SER A 46 -9.00 6.04 5.22
N TYR A 47 -8.39 5.04 4.56
CA TYR A 47 -9.16 3.94 3.94
C TYR A 47 -9.91 3.07 4.96
N VAL A 48 -9.38 2.87 6.17
CA VAL A 48 -10.07 2.09 7.22
C VAL A 48 -11.22 2.88 7.84
N ASN A 49 -11.00 4.16 8.17
CA ASN A 49 -11.95 4.92 8.99
C ASN A 49 -13.03 5.64 8.18
N LEU A 50 -12.82 5.89 6.88
CA LEU A 50 -13.75 6.63 6.03
C LEU A 50 -14.68 5.72 5.20
N CYS A 51 -14.77 4.43 5.56
CA CYS A 51 -15.71 3.52 4.93
C CYS A 51 -17.15 3.81 5.38
N SER A 52 -18.03 4.11 4.42
CA SER A 52 -19.44 4.38 4.69
C SER A 52 -20.31 3.11 4.73
N ASN A 53 -19.76 1.91 4.48
CA ASN A 53 -20.51 0.67 4.53
C ASN A 53 -20.66 0.19 5.99
N PRO A 54 -21.89 0.13 6.54
CA PRO A 54 -22.12 -0.30 7.92
C PRO A 54 -21.95 -1.81 8.15
N GLU A 55 -22.16 -2.63 7.12
CA GLU A 55 -22.02 -4.09 7.19
C GLU A 55 -20.56 -4.52 7.08
N ASP A 56 -19.76 -3.76 6.32
CA ASP A 56 -18.36 -4.05 6.06
C ASP A 56 -17.50 -2.80 6.07
N LYS A 57 -17.05 -2.43 7.29
CA LYS A 57 -16.22 -1.24 7.53
C LYS A 57 -14.85 -1.28 6.85
N LEU A 58 -14.41 -2.43 6.35
CA LEU A 58 -13.10 -2.60 5.72
C LEU A 58 -13.19 -2.75 4.20
N GLN A 59 -14.38 -2.67 3.61
CA GLN A 59 -14.59 -2.89 2.18
C GLN A 59 -13.66 -2.04 1.32
N ILE A 60 -13.70 -0.71 1.50
CA ILE A 60 -12.89 0.20 0.66
C ILE A 60 -11.40 0.05 0.92
N TYR A 61 -11.00 -0.34 2.13
CA TYR A 61 -9.61 -0.63 2.46
C TYR A 61 -9.12 -1.86 1.68
N ARG A 62 -9.88 -2.96 1.69
CA ARG A 62 -9.52 -4.19 1.00
C ARG A 62 -9.51 -4.01 -0.52
N ASP A 63 -10.57 -3.43 -1.06
CA ASP A 63 -10.77 -3.31 -2.51
C ASP A 63 -9.78 -2.34 -3.17
N ASN A 64 -9.16 -1.45 -2.39
CA ASN A 64 -8.26 -0.41 -2.91
C ASN A 64 -6.85 -0.51 -2.32
N PHE A 65 -6.66 -0.13 -1.05
CA PHE A 65 -5.33 -0.03 -0.46
C PHE A 65 -4.65 -1.39 -0.32
N GLU A 66 -5.34 -2.38 0.27
CA GLU A 66 -4.79 -3.72 0.44
C GLU A 66 -4.49 -4.36 -0.91
N LYS A 67 -5.43 -4.30 -1.84
CA LYS A 67 -5.25 -4.79 -3.21
C LYS A 67 -4.04 -4.14 -3.90
N ALA A 68 -3.93 -2.82 -3.87
CA ALA A 68 -2.81 -2.10 -4.47
C ALA A 68 -1.47 -2.47 -3.81
N TYR A 69 -1.46 -2.64 -2.48
CA TYR A 69 -0.28 -3.07 -1.75
C TYR A 69 0.14 -4.49 -2.13
N LEU A 70 -0.80 -5.43 -2.19
CA LEU A 70 -0.55 -6.82 -2.61
C LEU A 70 -0.06 -6.88 -4.05
N ASP A 71 -0.72 -6.21 -4.99
CA ASP A 71 -0.33 -6.16 -6.39
C ASP A 71 1.08 -5.57 -6.57
N SER A 72 1.40 -4.48 -5.84
CA SER A 72 2.73 -3.88 -5.82
C SER A 72 3.78 -4.83 -5.26
N THR A 73 3.45 -5.55 -4.17
CA THR A 73 4.31 -6.55 -3.53
C THR A 73 4.61 -7.72 -4.47
N GLU A 74 3.58 -8.28 -5.11
CA GLU A 74 3.73 -9.37 -6.05
C GLU A 74 4.61 -8.95 -7.22
N ARG A 75 4.34 -7.80 -7.86
CA ARG A 75 5.13 -7.31 -9.01
C ARG A 75 6.60 -7.11 -8.66
N PHE A 76 6.87 -6.54 -7.48
CA PHE A 76 8.22 -6.29 -7.00
C PHE A 76 9.00 -7.60 -6.83
N TYR A 77 8.48 -8.53 -6.02
CA TYR A 77 9.19 -9.78 -5.73
C TYR A 77 9.19 -10.75 -6.92
N ARG A 78 8.16 -10.76 -7.77
CA ARG A 78 8.16 -11.54 -9.02
C ARG A 78 9.31 -11.13 -9.95
N THR A 79 9.73 -9.86 -9.90
CA THR A 79 10.86 -9.35 -10.69
C THR A 79 12.19 -9.58 -10.00
N GLN A 80 12.29 -9.28 -8.70
CA GLN A 80 13.56 -9.32 -7.97
C GLN A 80 13.99 -10.73 -7.53
N ALA A 81 13.04 -11.59 -7.12
CA ALA A 81 13.35 -12.91 -6.58
C ALA A 81 14.08 -13.83 -7.58
N PRO A 82 13.66 -13.93 -8.87
CA PRO A 82 14.40 -14.74 -9.85
C PRO A 82 15.81 -14.22 -10.10
N SER A 83 15.99 -12.90 -10.17
CA SER A 83 17.30 -12.27 -10.34
C SER A 83 18.23 -12.57 -9.17
N TYR A 84 17.73 -12.47 -7.94
CA TYR A 84 18.51 -12.77 -6.74
C TYR A 84 18.89 -14.25 -6.68
N LEU A 85 17.96 -15.17 -6.97
CA LEU A 85 18.22 -16.60 -7.00
C LEU A 85 19.31 -16.97 -8.01
N GLN A 86 19.25 -16.41 -9.23
CA GLN A 86 20.23 -16.67 -10.28
C GLN A 86 21.63 -16.18 -9.90
N GLN A 87 21.73 -15.03 -9.23
CA GLN A 87 23.01 -14.42 -8.86
C GLN A 87 23.64 -15.04 -7.61
N ASN A 88 22.83 -15.47 -6.64
CA ASN A 88 23.30 -15.82 -5.30
C ASN A 88 23.14 -17.30 -4.95
N GLY A 89 22.40 -18.08 -5.75
CA GLY A 89 22.16 -19.51 -5.53
C GLY A 89 21.10 -19.80 -4.46
N VAL A 90 20.69 -21.06 -4.38
CA VAL A 90 19.51 -21.52 -3.60
C VAL A 90 19.68 -21.26 -2.10
N GLN A 91 20.85 -21.54 -1.52
CA GLN A 91 21.07 -21.37 -0.08
C GLN A 91 20.96 -19.90 0.37
N ASN A 92 21.52 -18.98 -0.40
CA ASN A 92 21.43 -17.55 -0.10
C ASN A 92 20.04 -17.00 -0.38
N TYR A 93 19.35 -17.50 -1.40
CA TYR A 93 17.96 -17.16 -1.68
C TYR A 93 17.02 -17.58 -0.53
N MET A 94 17.22 -18.77 0.06
CA MET A 94 16.40 -19.20 1.20
C MET A 94 16.60 -18.38 2.49
N LYS A 95 17.69 -17.59 2.58
CA LYS A 95 17.98 -16.70 3.72
C LYS A 95 17.54 -15.26 3.49
N TYR A 96 17.34 -14.87 2.24
CA TYR A 96 16.97 -13.52 1.81
C TYR A 96 15.47 -13.29 2.03
#